data_AF-A0ABD1FJZ0-F1
#
_entry.id   AF-A0ABD1FJZ0-F1
#
_cell.length_a   1.000
_cell.length_b   1.000
_cell.length_c   1.000
_cell.angle_alpha   90.00
_cell.angle_beta   90.00
_cell.angle_gamma   90.00
#
_symmetry.space_group_name_H-M   'P 1'
#
loop_
_entity.id
_entity.type
_entity.pdbx_description
1 polymer ?
#
loop_
_entity_poly.entity_id
_entity_poly.type
_entity_poly.pdbx_seq_one_letter_code
_entity_poly.pdbx_strand_id
1 'polypeptide(L)'
;MSKHEPHAYSAVEVVSFAKEALENFFDIPIAIIEASFHYLIDGLQAILREYIAFVVSCGTKQAYMPTLPPLTRCSRDSKSHHRPTTSRGTQRLYIRINTLHHLVSQLQSLDKSVSISPKVLPNRSLSSKRKPSSTSSYFEASLSTLRLACQHVSEVAAHRLIFLDSSPVV
;
A
#
# COMPACT_ATOMS: atom_id res chain seq x y z
N MET A 1 -11.20 -18.02 1.05
CA MET A 1 -11.32 -16.65 0.50
C MET A 1 -12.80 -16.38 0.33
N SER A 2 -13.38 -15.51 1.15
CA SER A 2 -14.78 -15.10 0.99
C SER A 2 -14.93 -14.39 -0.37
N LYS A 3 -16.00 -14.66 -1.11
CA LYS A 3 -16.24 -14.09 -2.44
C LYS A 3 -16.43 -12.56 -2.43
N HIS A 4 -16.52 -11.93 -1.26
CA HIS A 4 -16.95 -10.53 -1.12
C HIS A 4 -15.83 -9.51 -0.88
N GLU A 5 -14.62 -9.91 -0.51
CA GLU A 5 -13.52 -8.97 -0.30
C GLU A 5 -12.22 -9.48 -0.94
N PRO A 6 -11.76 -8.85 -2.03
CA PRO A 6 -10.60 -9.32 -2.77
C PRO A 6 -9.26 -8.93 -2.13
N HIS A 7 -9.28 -8.37 -0.91
CA HIS A 7 -8.14 -7.91 -0.11
C HIS A 7 -7.98 -8.70 1.19
N ALA A 8 -6.80 -8.61 1.80
CA ALA A 8 -6.54 -9.25 3.09
C ALA A 8 -7.34 -8.59 4.23
N TYR A 9 -7.96 -9.40 5.09
CA TYR A 9 -8.72 -8.94 6.25
C TYR A 9 -7.86 -8.11 7.23
N SER A 10 -6.60 -8.46 7.40
CA SER A 10 -5.68 -7.70 8.26
C SER A 10 -5.49 -6.24 7.85
N ALA A 11 -5.73 -5.90 6.57
CA ALA A 11 -5.69 -4.51 6.12
C ALA A 11 -6.88 -3.70 6.67
N VAL A 12 -8.04 -4.35 6.80
CA VAL A 12 -9.24 -3.76 7.42
C VAL A 12 -8.94 -3.51 8.90
N GLU A 13 -8.37 -4.49 9.60
CA GLU A 13 -8.05 -4.38 11.03
C GLU A 13 -7.04 -3.25 11.30
N VAL A 14 -5.97 -3.14 10.51
CA VAL A 14 -4.96 -2.06 10.67
C VAL A 14 -5.56 -0.68 10.47
N VAL A 15 -6.44 -0.52 9.47
CA VAL A 15 -7.12 0.76 9.21
C VAL A 15 -8.12 1.08 10.32
N SER A 16 -8.89 0.09 10.78
CA SER A 16 -9.83 0.26 11.88
C SER A 16 -9.13 0.67 13.16
N PHE A 17 -8.00 0.04 13.48
CA PHE A 17 -7.16 0.45 14.60
C PHE A 17 -6.71 1.92 14.49
N ALA A 18 -6.26 2.36 13.31
CA ALA A 18 -5.86 3.75 13.11
C ALA A 18 -7.01 4.75 13.29
N LYS A 19 -8.21 4.39 12.83
CA LYS A 19 -9.43 5.19 13.03
C LYS A 19 -9.81 5.26 14.51
N GLU A 20 -9.87 4.13 15.17
CA GLU A 20 -10.21 4.02 16.59
C GLU A 20 -9.21 4.79 17.47
N ALA A 21 -7.91 4.69 17.16
CA ALA A 21 -6.88 5.45 17.87
C ALA A 21 -7.08 6.97 17.73
N LEU A 22 -7.45 7.46 16.55
CA LEU A 22 -7.77 8.86 16.32
C LEU A 22 -9.05 9.28 17.06
N GLU A 23 -10.10 8.48 16.99
CA GLU A 23 -11.37 8.74 17.69
C GLU A 23 -11.16 8.81 19.20
N ASN A 24 -10.51 7.80 19.78
CA ASN A 24 -10.17 7.75 21.20
C ASN A 24 -9.30 8.95 21.63
N PHE A 25 -8.35 9.38 20.80
CA PHE A 25 -7.52 10.56 21.07
C PHE A 25 -8.35 11.85 21.06
N PHE A 26 -9.33 11.96 20.16
CA PHE A 26 -10.23 13.10 20.06
C PHE A 26 -11.33 13.14 21.12
N ASP A 27 -11.54 12.04 21.85
CA ASP A 27 -12.50 11.93 22.95
C ASP A 27 -11.88 12.23 24.32
N ILE A 28 -10.55 12.41 24.40
CA ILE A 28 -9.88 12.85 25.63
C ILE A 28 -10.41 14.25 25.99
N PRO A 29 -10.94 14.47 27.21
CA PRO A 29 -11.59 15.72 27.60
C PRO A 29 -10.58 16.81 28.00
N ILE A 30 -9.53 16.99 27.19
CA ILE A 30 -8.50 18.01 27.37
C ILE A 30 -8.25 18.73 26.04
N ALA A 31 -7.70 19.95 26.13
CA ALA A 31 -7.24 20.66 24.95
C ALA A 31 -6.14 19.86 24.24
N ILE A 32 -6.40 19.47 22.98
CA ILE A 32 -5.43 18.74 22.16
C ILE A 32 -4.42 19.72 21.60
N ILE A 33 -3.18 19.60 22.08
CA ILE A 33 -2.04 20.37 21.60
C ILE A 33 -1.56 19.76 20.28
N GLU A 34 -1.29 20.61 19.29
CA GLU A 34 -0.81 20.22 17.96
C GLU A 34 0.39 19.25 17.99
N ALA A 35 1.34 19.45 18.90
CA ALA A 35 2.51 18.57 19.03
C ALA A 35 2.12 17.12 19.40
N SER A 36 1.19 16.95 20.35
CA SER A 36 0.69 15.63 20.74
C SER A 36 -0.05 14.94 19.60
N PHE A 37 -0.78 15.72 18.80
CA PHE A 37 -1.46 15.21 17.63
C PHE A 37 -0.49 14.72 16.55
N HIS A 38 0.58 15.48 16.26
CA HIS A 38 1.62 15.05 15.33
C HIS A 38 2.32 13.76 15.78
N TYR A 39 2.59 13.57 17.08
CA TYR A 39 3.16 12.30 17.58
C TYR A 39 2.25 11.10 17.31
N LEU A 40 0.93 11.27 17.46
CA LEU A 40 -0.02 10.21 17.13
C LEU A 40 0.03 9.91 15.62
N ILE A 41 -0.02 10.94 14.77
CA ILE A 41 0.04 10.79 13.31
C ILE A 41 1.33 10.08 12.89
N ASP A 42 2.49 10.49 13.41
CA ASP A 42 3.78 9.88 13.11
C ASP A 42 3.80 8.39 13.49
N GLY A 43 3.26 8.05 14.66
CA GLY A 43 3.12 6.67 15.12
C GLY A 43 2.23 5.83 14.20
N LEU A 44 1.06 6.35 13.82
CA LEU A 44 0.16 5.68 12.87
C LEU A 44 0.81 5.51 11.50
N GLN A 45 1.53 6.52 11.01
CA GLN A 45 2.28 6.44 9.76
C GLN A 45 3.38 5.38 9.82
N ALA A 46 4.08 5.25 10.95
CA ALA A 46 5.10 4.22 11.12
C ALA A 46 4.51 2.81 11.01
N ILE A 47 3.42 2.53 11.76
CA ILE A 47 2.74 1.23 11.73
C ILE A 47 2.22 0.91 10.32
N LEU A 48 1.60 1.89 9.65
CA LEU A 48 1.11 1.72 8.28
C LEU A 48 2.26 1.41 7.32
N ARG A 49 3.39 2.12 7.40
CA ARG A 49 4.56 1.88 6.54
C ARG A 49 5.17 0.50 6.78
N GLU A 50 5.20 0.01 8.01
CA GLU A 50 5.65 -1.34 8.31
C GLU A 50 4.72 -2.41 7.71
N TYR A 51 3.40 -2.22 7.83
CA TYR A 51 2.42 -3.10 7.18
C TYR A 51 2.57 -3.08 5.65
N ILE A 52 2.75 -1.90 5.06
CA ILE A 52 3.01 -1.76 3.61
C ILE A 52 4.28 -2.51 3.22
N ALA A 53 5.37 -2.36 3.98
CA ALA A 53 6.64 -3.08 3.75
C ALA A 53 6.43 -4.60 3.74
N PHE A 54 5.62 -5.14 4.66
CA PHE A 54 5.24 -6.54 4.67
C PHE A 54 4.42 -6.95 3.43
N VAL A 55 3.46 -6.11 3.02
CA VAL A 55 2.61 -6.37 1.83
C VAL A 55 3.40 -6.30 0.53
N VAL A 56 4.45 -5.48 0.43
CA VAL A 56 5.32 -5.44 -0.78
C VAL A 56 6.43 -6.48 -0.79
N SER A 57 6.66 -7.20 0.32
CA SER A 57 7.65 -8.28 0.38
C SER A 57 7.20 -9.49 -0.44
N CYS A 58 7.35 -9.38 -1.76
CA CYS A 58 6.91 -10.37 -2.75
C CYS A 58 7.99 -10.75 -3.78
N GLY A 59 9.26 -10.42 -3.49
CA GLY A 59 10.39 -10.64 -4.39
C GLY A 59 10.51 -9.53 -5.44
N THR A 60 11.39 -9.72 -6.41
CA THR A 60 11.71 -8.72 -7.44
C THR A 60 11.37 -9.23 -8.83
N LYS A 61 11.17 -8.32 -9.78
CA LYS A 61 10.92 -8.68 -11.19
C LYS A 61 12.07 -9.46 -11.82
N GLN A 62 13.31 -9.21 -11.36
CA GLN A 62 14.51 -9.88 -11.84
C GLN A 62 14.46 -11.40 -11.60
N ALA A 63 13.78 -11.85 -10.54
CA ALA A 63 13.61 -13.27 -10.24
C ALA A 63 12.81 -14.03 -11.34
N TYR A 64 12.08 -13.30 -12.19
CA TYR A 64 11.30 -13.89 -13.29
C TYR A 64 11.89 -13.59 -14.66
N MET A 65 12.97 -12.80 -14.78
CA MET A 65 13.55 -12.53 -16.10
C MET A 65 14.34 -13.76 -16.55
N PRO A 66 14.03 -14.34 -17.72
CA PRO A 66 14.81 -15.45 -18.24
C PRO A 66 16.23 -14.99 -18.55
N THR A 67 17.23 -15.82 -18.23
CA THR A 67 18.58 -15.59 -18.72
C THR A 67 18.55 -15.65 -20.24
N LEU A 68 19.13 -14.64 -20.90
CA LEU A 68 19.25 -14.63 -22.36
C LEU A 68 19.89 -15.95 -22.80
N PRO A 69 19.20 -16.79 -23.59
CA PRO A 69 19.83 -17.98 -24.12
C PRO A 69 21.01 -17.55 -25.02
N PRO A 70 22.10 -18.32 -25.09
CA PRO A 70 23.08 -18.15 -26.15
C PRO A 70 22.34 -18.19 -27.49
N LEU A 71 22.75 -17.38 -28.47
CA LEU A 71 22.11 -17.32 -29.80
C LEU A 71 22.08 -18.72 -30.43
N THR A 72 20.99 -19.46 -30.21
CA THR A 72 20.78 -20.82 -30.73
C THR A 72 19.51 -20.83 -31.56
N ARG A 73 19.61 -21.51 -32.70
CA ARG A 73 18.60 -21.58 -33.74
C ARG A 73 17.32 -22.24 -33.22
N CYS A 74 16.19 -21.55 -33.24
CA CYS A 74 14.89 -22.12 -32.82
C CYS A 74 14.41 -23.21 -33.80
N SER A 75 14.01 -24.36 -33.28
CA SER A 75 13.24 -25.38 -34.04
C SER A 75 11.73 -25.12 -33.89
N ARG A 76 10.95 -25.43 -34.92
CA ARG A 76 9.59 -24.91 -35.17
C ARG A 76 8.46 -25.65 -34.43
N ASP A 77 8.76 -26.67 -33.63
CA ASP A 77 7.76 -27.70 -33.26
C ASP A 77 7.48 -27.88 -31.76
N SER A 78 7.55 -26.82 -30.94
CA SER A 78 7.14 -26.90 -29.52
C SER A 78 5.64 -26.63 -29.37
N LYS A 79 4.85 -27.69 -29.14
CA LYS A 79 3.43 -27.60 -28.75
C LYS A 79 3.32 -26.94 -27.36
N SER A 80 2.75 -25.74 -27.28
CA SER A 80 2.56 -25.04 -26.01
C SER A 80 1.38 -25.61 -25.23
N HIS A 81 1.65 -26.47 -24.26
CA HIS A 81 0.67 -26.71 -23.19
C HIS A 81 0.63 -25.45 -22.31
N HIS A 82 -0.40 -24.62 -22.49
CA HIS A 82 -0.58 -23.42 -21.68
C HIS A 82 -0.84 -23.81 -20.21
N ARG A 83 0.04 -23.38 -19.32
CA ARG A 83 -0.20 -23.42 -17.88
C ARG A 83 -1.30 -22.40 -17.53
N PRO A 84 -2.18 -22.67 -16.56
CA PRO A 84 -3.13 -21.66 -16.10
C PRO A 84 -2.41 -20.40 -15.62
N THR A 85 -2.79 -19.24 -16.15
CA THR A 85 -2.23 -17.92 -15.81
C THR A 85 -2.58 -17.46 -14.38
N THR A 86 -3.22 -18.32 -13.60
CA THR A 86 -3.72 -18.07 -12.24
C THR A 86 -3.04 -18.99 -11.23
N SER A 87 -1.72 -19.19 -11.36
CA SER A 87 -0.96 -19.96 -10.37
C SER A 87 -1.16 -19.41 -8.96
N ARG A 88 -0.97 -20.25 -7.93
CA ARG A 88 -1.07 -19.82 -6.53
C ARG A 88 -0.16 -18.61 -6.23
N GLY A 89 1.01 -18.53 -6.85
CA GLY A 89 1.90 -17.37 -6.70
C GLY A 89 1.29 -16.09 -7.27
N THR A 90 0.66 -16.17 -8.43
CA THR A 90 0.00 -15.04 -9.09
C THR A 90 -1.25 -14.59 -8.34
N GLN A 91 -2.06 -15.54 -7.87
CA GLN A 91 -3.21 -15.23 -7.00
C GLN A 91 -2.78 -14.46 -5.74
N ARG A 92 -1.65 -14.82 -5.12
CA ARG A 92 -1.11 -14.10 -3.96
C ARG A 92 -0.69 -12.67 -4.31
N LEU A 93 -0.12 -12.44 -5.49
CA LEU A 93 0.24 -11.08 -5.94
C LEU A 93 -1.00 -10.23 -6.17
N TYR A 94 -2.07 -10.80 -6.74
CA TYR A 94 -3.34 -10.09 -6.91
C TYR A 94 -3.98 -9.69 -5.59
N ILE A 95 -3.98 -10.59 -4.60
CA ILE A 95 -4.47 -10.25 -3.25
C ILE A 95 -3.65 -9.10 -2.66
N ARG A 96 -2.31 -9.11 -2.82
CA ARG A 96 -1.45 -8.01 -2.36
C ARG A 96 -1.80 -6.68 -3.05
N ILE A 97 -2.00 -6.67 -4.37
CA ILE A 97 -2.42 -5.46 -5.12
C ILE A 97 -3.75 -4.94 -4.60
N ASN A 98 -4.73 -5.82 -4.42
CA ASN A 98 -6.05 -5.43 -3.93
C ASN A 98 -5.98 -4.88 -2.49
N THR A 99 -5.15 -5.48 -1.63
CA THR A 99 -4.87 -4.95 -0.30
C THR A 99 -4.29 -3.54 -0.38
N LEU A 100 -3.28 -3.31 -1.22
CA LEU A 100 -2.67 -1.98 -1.36
C LEU A 100 -3.67 -0.94 -1.89
N HIS A 101 -4.50 -1.30 -2.88
CA HIS A 101 -5.57 -0.41 -3.36
C HIS A 101 -6.62 -0.11 -2.29
N HIS A 102 -7.01 -1.10 -1.50
CA HIS A 102 -7.90 -0.87 -0.37
C HIS A 102 -7.29 0.14 0.63
N LEU A 103 -6.02 -0.05 0.99
CA LEU A 103 -5.31 0.88 1.89
C LEU A 103 -5.22 2.29 1.32
N VAL A 104 -4.98 2.46 0.02
CA VAL A 104 -5.00 3.80 -0.62
C VAL A 104 -6.33 4.49 -0.39
N SER A 105 -7.44 3.82 -0.71
CA SER A 105 -8.78 4.39 -0.57
C SER A 105 -9.11 4.73 0.90
N GLN A 106 -8.80 3.82 1.82
CA GLN A 106 -9.05 4.03 3.25
C GLN A 106 -8.22 5.16 3.82
N LEU A 107 -6.94 5.22 3.49
CA LEU A 107 -6.03 6.22 4.02
C LEU A 107 -6.31 7.61 3.46
N GLN A 108 -6.73 7.71 2.20
CA GLN A 108 -7.24 8.96 1.63
C GLN A 108 -8.51 9.44 2.34
N SER A 109 -9.42 8.53 2.69
CA SER A 109 -10.63 8.88 3.45
C SER A 109 -10.27 9.38 4.85
N LEU A 110 -9.32 8.71 5.51
CA LEU A 110 -8.85 9.06 6.85
C LEU A 110 -8.13 10.42 6.87
N ASP A 111 -7.26 10.66 5.89
CA ASP A 111 -6.54 11.92 5.77
C ASP A 111 -7.48 13.12 5.59
N LYS A 112 -8.54 12.94 4.79
CA LYS A 112 -9.60 13.94 4.64
C LYS A 112 -10.36 14.17 5.94
N SER A 113 -10.74 13.12 6.67
CA SER A 113 -11.49 13.26 7.92
C SER A 113 -10.67 13.99 8.99
N VAL A 114 -9.38 13.71 9.07
CA VAL A 114 -8.45 14.38 9.97
C VAL A 114 -8.24 15.84 9.59
N SER A 115 -8.03 16.14 8.30
CA SER A 115 -7.76 17.50 7.82
C SER A 115 -8.89 18.49 8.06
N ILE A 116 -10.13 17.99 8.20
CA ILE A 116 -11.33 18.81 8.44
C ILE A 116 -11.64 18.91 9.94
N SER A 117 -10.98 18.13 10.80
CA SER A 117 -11.29 18.08 12.24
C SER A 117 -10.89 19.38 12.97
N PRO A 118 -11.84 20.10 13.59
CA PRO A 118 -11.56 21.36 14.28
C PRO A 118 -10.98 21.16 15.69
N LYS A 119 -10.72 19.92 16.12
CA LYS A 119 -10.38 19.57 17.51
C LYS A 119 -8.91 19.84 17.90
N VAL A 120 -8.04 20.23 16.97
CA VAL A 120 -6.61 20.47 17.23
C VAL A 120 -6.34 21.97 17.38
N LEU A 121 -5.81 22.39 18.52
CA LEU A 121 -5.44 23.79 18.76
C LEU A 121 -4.07 24.08 18.14
N PRO A 122 -3.95 25.10 17.26
CA PRO A 122 -2.66 25.49 16.70
C PRO A 122 -1.74 25.95 17.82
N ASN A 123 -0.46 25.61 17.71
CA ASN A 123 0.54 25.99 18.70
C ASN A 123 0.65 27.53 18.73
N ARG A 124 0.14 28.18 19.78
CA ARG A 124 0.24 29.64 19.95
C ARG A 124 1.67 30.02 20.37
N SER A 125 2.63 29.88 19.45
CA SER A 125 3.89 30.61 19.54
C SER A 125 3.65 32.03 19.01
N LEU A 126 3.89 33.02 19.86
CA LEU A 126 3.89 34.44 19.49
C LEU A 126 5.04 34.74 18.53
N SER A 127 4.93 34.40 17.24
CA SER A 127 5.57 35.16 16.16
C SER A 127 5.19 34.63 14.77
N SER A 128 5.04 35.60 13.86
CA SER A 128 5.01 35.45 12.40
C SER A 128 3.67 35.02 11.78
N LYS A 129 3.05 36.00 11.10
CA LYS A 129 2.03 35.81 10.04
C LYS A 129 2.61 34.93 8.93
N ARG A 130 2.58 33.61 9.10
CA ARG A 130 2.67 32.68 7.97
C ARG A 130 1.26 32.51 7.42
N LYS A 131 1.09 32.80 6.13
CA LYS A 131 -0.11 32.44 5.35
C LYS A 131 -0.50 31.00 5.69
N PRO A 132 -1.79 30.64 5.72
CA PRO A 132 -2.19 29.25 5.85
C PRO A 132 -1.59 28.52 4.65
N SER A 133 -0.51 27.77 4.88
CA SER A 133 0.03 26.87 3.89
C SER A 133 -1.06 25.87 3.61
N SER A 134 -1.40 25.69 2.33
CA SER A 134 -2.04 24.50 1.77
C SER A 134 -1.90 23.34 2.75
N THR A 135 -3.00 22.95 3.41
CA THR A 135 -3.03 21.90 4.44
C THR A 135 -2.21 20.70 3.98
N SER A 136 -1.05 20.49 4.59
CA SER A 136 -0.23 19.33 4.30
C SER A 136 -1.04 18.10 4.69
N SER A 137 -1.23 17.17 3.75
CA SER A 137 -1.84 15.88 4.03
C SER A 137 -1.01 15.16 5.08
N TYR A 138 -1.63 14.77 6.19
CA TYR A 138 -0.97 14.12 7.34
C TYR A 138 -0.39 12.77 6.92
N PHE A 139 -1.08 12.07 6.03
CA PHE A 139 -0.66 10.75 5.57
C PHE A 139 0.06 10.76 4.22
N GLU A 140 0.51 11.92 3.72
CA GLU A 140 1.11 12.05 2.37
C GLU A 140 2.27 11.07 2.14
N ALA A 141 3.17 10.92 3.11
CA ALA A 141 4.30 10.00 2.99
C ALA A 141 3.87 8.53 2.94
N SER A 142 2.79 8.16 3.62
CA SER A 142 2.25 6.79 3.57
C SER A 142 1.48 6.56 2.27
N LEU A 143 0.75 7.55 1.78
CA LEU A 143 0.07 7.52 0.48
C LEU A 143 1.05 7.44 -0.70
N SER A 144 2.16 8.18 -0.65
CA SER A 144 3.22 8.08 -1.66
C SER A 144 3.87 6.69 -1.64
N THR A 145 4.17 6.16 -0.46
CA THR A 145 4.69 4.79 -0.27
C THR A 145 3.72 3.74 -0.81
N LEU A 146 2.41 3.88 -0.57
CA LEU A 146 1.39 2.99 -1.13
C LEU A 146 1.35 2.99 -2.66
N ARG A 147 1.48 4.17 -3.30
CA ARG A 147 1.49 4.26 -4.77
C ARG A 147 2.71 3.55 -5.36
N LEU A 148 3.89 3.76 -4.77
CA LEU A 148 5.11 3.06 -5.16
C LEU A 148 5.00 1.54 -4.93
N ALA A 149 4.38 1.14 -3.82
CA ALA A 149 4.08 -0.25 -3.50
C ALA A 149 3.19 -0.90 -4.55
N CYS A 150 2.09 -0.24 -4.96
CA CYS A 150 1.20 -0.73 -6.01
C CYS A 150 1.96 -0.95 -7.32
N GLN A 151 2.79 0.02 -7.73
CA GLN A 151 3.61 -0.11 -8.93
C GLN A 151 4.56 -1.31 -8.82
N HIS A 152 5.29 -1.44 -7.71
CA HIS A 152 6.23 -2.53 -7.50
C HIS A 152 5.57 -3.91 -7.60
N VAL A 153 4.48 -4.14 -6.86
CA VAL A 153 3.80 -5.44 -6.87
C VAL A 153 3.17 -5.72 -8.25
N SER A 154 2.69 -4.69 -8.95
CA SER A 154 2.17 -4.81 -10.31
C SER A 154 3.26 -5.21 -11.31
N GLU A 155 4.46 -4.63 -11.21
CA GLU A 155 5.62 -5.02 -12.02
C GLU A 155 6.00 -6.49 -11.75
N VAL A 156 6.11 -6.88 -10.49
CA VAL A 156 6.43 -8.26 -10.09
C VAL A 156 5.37 -9.25 -10.64
N ALA A 157 4.09 -8.89 -10.56
CA ALA A 157 3.00 -9.69 -11.11
C ALA A 157 3.07 -9.80 -12.64
N ALA A 158 3.30 -8.70 -13.35
CA ALA A 158 3.42 -8.69 -14.80
C ALA A 158 4.58 -9.57 -15.29
N HIS A 159 5.76 -9.44 -14.68
CA HIS A 159 6.92 -10.24 -15.04
C HIS A 159 6.68 -11.74 -14.78
N ARG A 160 6.07 -12.08 -13.65
CA ARG A 160 5.69 -13.47 -13.35
C ARG A 160 4.70 -14.03 -14.36
N LEU A 161 3.67 -13.27 -14.71
CA LEU A 161 2.66 -13.67 -15.67
C LEU A 161 3.27 -13.96 -17.04
N ILE A 162 4.11 -13.05 -17.53
CA ILE A 162 4.70 -13.14 -18.88
C ILE A 162 5.75 -14.26 -18.95
N PHE A 163 6.68 -14.29 -18.00
CA PHE A 163 7.90 -15.11 -18.12
C PHE A 163 7.88 -16.43 -17.35
N LEU A 164 6.86 -16.66 -16.51
CA LEU A 164 6.76 -17.91 -15.74
C LEU A 164 5.42 -18.60 -15.97
N ASP A 165 4.30 -17.90 -15.81
CA ASP A 165 2.99 -18.54 -15.86
C ASP A 165 2.45 -18.71 -17.29
N SER A 166 2.86 -17.86 -18.24
CA SER A 166 2.44 -17.98 -19.65
C SER A 166 3.45 -18.74 -20.52
N SER A 167 4.61 -19.12 -19.96
CA SER A 167 5.64 -19.85 -20.70
C SER A 167 5.18 -21.29 -20.99
N PRO A 168 5.44 -21.81 -22.20
CA PRO A 168 5.11 -23.19 -22.52
C PRO A 168 5.85 -24.15 -21.58
N VAL A 169 5.15 -25.16 -21.08
CA VAL A 169 5.79 -26.26 -20.36
C VAL A 169 6.69 -27.00 -21.36
N VAL A 170 8.01 -26.96 -21.15
CA VAL A 170 9.02 -27.70 -21.92
C VAL A 170 8.98 -29.17 -21.53
#